data_AF-A0A9X1THE4-F1
#
_entry.id   AF-A0A9X1THE4-F1
#
_cell.length_a   1.000
_cell.length_b   1.000
_cell.length_c   1.000
_cell.angle_alpha   90.00
_cell.angle_beta   90.00
_cell.angle_gamma   90.00
#
_symmetry.space_group_name_H-M   'P 1'
#
loop_
_entity.id
_entity.type
_entity.pdbx_description
1 polymer ?
#
loop_
_entity_poly.entity_id
_entity_poly.type
_entity_poly.pdbx_seq_one_letter_code
_entity_poly.pdbx_strand_id
1 'polypeptide(L)'
;MKGTILLVCLLAGLQAFCQNAPTERQLIENTIELYFDGWATGDSAKLGRAMHASCFLKNYREGKFTSFSKSQYLGLFKPHDRPKNLRTNIVALDITNNMGSAKVEIINERETFTDYFNLMKTTEGWVIADKVSTRTPHKTNGTQAQKETVLDGLKRPWSIAFLSEDEVLISEKEGDLIKYNLQKKEKIRIKGFPTDLEDGLDGFGDNTGKFEVLTDPDFKTNKYIYLSYAAKAAAGRTTKIVRAVLENESLQQIKVLFVAEPYTDQRVHYGGGMLFGADGKLYFTIGERIFTEKDEPGIPIAQNVEDKRGKIYRINPDGTIPKDNPDFGNKATPGLYATGIRAAQGLTRDLHTGKIWFSEHGTHQGDEINVLKAGANYGWPMKTTGKYRYAEFAPKEIPGNSYTEPVWSWLQTVAPTGVHVYWGTEFAAWNRNLLVGGLSKGSVWRLVIEGETVKSAEELFTDDRVRIRKVIQSPSGKLYLLSDEVNGKLIRVKNGGV
;
A
#
# COMPACT_ATOMS: atom_id res chain seq x y z
N MET A 1 -7.59 -77.94 26.70
CA MET A 1 -6.14 -77.75 26.52
C MET A 1 -5.87 -76.27 26.36
N LYS A 2 -5.04 -75.72 27.25
CA LYS A 2 -4.43 -74.38 27.34
C LYS A 2 -4.93 -73.31 26.34
N GLY A 3 -5.76 -72.39 26.82
CA GLY A 3 -6.04 -71.11 26.17
C GLY A 3 -5.08 -70.03 26.67
N THR A 4 -4.33 -69.43 25.75
CA THR A 4 -3.46 -68.26 26.03
C THR A 4 -4.29 -67.00 25.79
N ILE A 5 -4.71 -66.35 26.88
CA ILE A 5 -5.29 -65.00 26.83
C ILE A 5 -4.13 -64.01 26.95
N LEU A 6 -3.85 -63.29 25.87
CA LEU A 6 -2.90 -62.18 25.86
C LEU A 6 -3.59 -60.95 26.45
N LEU A 7 -3.24 -60.63 27.70
CA LEU A 7 -3.70 -59.42 28.39
C LEU A 7 -2.94 -58.22 27.83
N VAL A 8 -3.58 -57.42 26.98
CA VAL A 8 -3.06 -56.11 26.55
C VAL A 8 -3.33 -55.11 27.68
N CYS A 9 -2.31 -54.79 28.46
CA CYS A 9 -2.36 -53.67 29.40
C CYS A 9 -2.43 -52.35 28.63
N LEU A 10 -3.59 -51.70 28.63
CA LEU A 10 -3.71 -50.27 28.31
C LEU A 10 -3.02 -49.47 29.44
N LEU A 11 -1.80 -49.00 29.20
CA LEU A 11 -1.20 -47.92 29.97
C LEU A 11 -1.83 -46.60 29.53
N ALA A 12 -2.84 -46.15 30.27
CA ALA A 12 -3.33 -44.78 30.18
C ALA A 12 -2.28 -43.83 30.78
N GLY A 13 -1.39 -43.31 29.93
CA GLY A 13 -0.53 -42.19 30.28
C GLY A 13 -1.34 -40.91 30.32
N LEU A 14 -1.77 -40.49 31.51
CA LEU A 14 -2.16 -39.10 31.76
C LEU A 14 -0.91 -38.22 31.61
N GLN A 15 -0.71 -37.63 30.44
CA GLN A 15 0.14 -36.45 30.33
C GLN A 15 -0.62 -35.27 30.95
N ALA A 16 -0.31 -34.98 32.21
CA ALA A 16 -0.67 -33.72 32.83
C ALA A 16 0.02 -32.60 32.04
N PHE A 17 -0.76 -31.77 31.33
CA PHE A 17 -0.27 -30.50 30.82
C PHE A 17 0.10 -29.62 32.02
N CYS A 18 1.38 -29.53 32.33
CA CYS A 18 1.89 -28.53 33.26
C CYS A 18 1.70 -27.17 32.58
N GLN A 19 0.71 -26.38 33.01
CA GLN A 19 0.64 -24.98 32.60
C GLN A 19 1.84 -24.27 33.22
N ASN A 20 2.80 -23.85 32.39
CA ASN A 20 3.91 -23.02 32.85
C ASN A 20 3.34 -21.75 33.51
N ALA A 21 3.88 -21.37 34.67
CA ALA A 21 3.48 -20.14 35.33
C ALA A 21 3.70 -18.94 34.38
N PRO A 22 2.78 -17.97 34.36
CA PRO A 22 2.88 -16.82 33.46
C PRO A 22 4.14 -16.00 33.78
N THR A 23 4.81 -15.53 32.72
CA THR A 23 5.95 -14.61 32.84
C THR A 23 5.51 -13.25 33.39
N GLU A 24 6.44 -12.48 33.96
CA GLU A 24 6.15 -11.10 34.42
C GLU A 24 5.54 -10.24 33.31
N ARG A 25 6.03 -10.41 32.08
CA ARG A 25 5.49 -9.74 30.91
C ARG A 25 4.02 -10.08 30.67
N GLN A 26 3.67 -11.37 30.68
CA GLN A 26 2.29 -11.82 30.52
C GLN A 26 1.38 -11.33 31.66
N LEU A 27 1.89 -11.27 32.88
CA LEU A 27 1.14 -10.73 34.02
C LEU A 27 0.84 -9.24 33.86
N ILE A 28 1.80 -8.44 33.39
CA ILE A 28 1.58 -7.02 33.09
C ILE A 28 0.61 -6.85 31.91
N GLU A 29 0.78 -7.62 30.84
CA GLU A 29 -0.13 -7.58 29.70
C GLU A 29 -1.57 -7.90 30.14
N ASN A 30 -1.78 -8.89 31.01
CA ASN A 30 -3.09 -9.19 31.58
C ASN A 30 -3.66 -8.02 32.41
N THR A 31 -2.84 -7.33 33.20
CA THR A 31 -3.27 -6.13 33.95
C THR A 31 -3.70 -5.01 32.99
N ILE A 32 -2.96 -4.80 31.91
CA ILE A 32 -3.27 -3.77 30.90
C ILE A 32 -4.53 -4.16 30.11
N GLU A 33 -4.71 -5.43 29.75
CA GLU A 33 -5.93 -5.92 29.08
C GLU A 33 -7.16 -5.78 29.99
N LEU A 34 -7.02 -6.01 31.30
CA LEU A 34 -8.08 -5.76 32.26
C LEU A 34 -8.47 -4.26 32.31
N TYR A 35 -7.48 -3.38 32.25
CA TYR A 35 -7.71 -1.94 32.13
C TYR A 35 -8.40 -1.58 30.81
N PHE A 36 -7.93 -2.12 29.68
CA PHE A 36 -8.54 -1.90 28.37
C PHE A 36 -9.99 -2.35 28.32
N ASP A 37 -10.30 -3.53 28.85
CA ASP A 37 -11.66 -4.06 28.85
C ASP A 37 -12.58 -3.24 29.76
N GLY A 38 -12.10 -2.85 30.94
CA GLY A 38 -12.82 -1.93 31.83
C GLY A 38 -13.10 -0.58 31.18
N TRP A 39 -12.11 -0.03 30.47
CA TRP A 39 -12.28 1.22 29.72
C TRP A 39 -13.29 1.06 28.58
N ALA A 40 -13.19 -0.04 27.83
CA ALA A 40 -14.02 -0.33 26.67
C ALA A 40 -15.49 -0.60 27.01
N THR A 41 -15.77 -1.07 28.23
CA THR A 41 -17.12 -1.42 28.68
C THR A 41 -17.67 -0.46 29.74
N GLY A 42 -16.91 0.57 30.12
CA GLY A 42 -17.27 1.46 31.21
C GLY A 42 -17.36 0.77 32.59
N ASP A 43 -16.77 -0.42 32.73
CA ASP A 43 -16.75 -1.20 33.96
C ASP A 43 -15.67 -0.67 34.92
N SER A 44 -16.11 0.15 35.85
CA SER A 44 -15.26 0.76 36.87
C SER A 44 -14.65 -0.26 37.85
N ALA A 45 -15.23 -1.45 38.01
CA ALA A 45 -14.66 -2.49 38.86
C ALA A 45 -13.42 -3.13 38.21
N LYS A 46 -13.47 -3.39 36.89
CA LYS A 46 -12.29 -3.86 36.14
C LYS A 46 -11.17 -2.84 36.13
N LEU A 47 -11.49 -1.57 35.82
CA LEU A 47 -10.54 -0.47 35.92
C LEU A 47 -9.95 -0.35 37.33
N GLY A 48 -10.80 -0.45 38.36
CA GLY A 48 -10.40 -0.38 39.75
C GLY A 48 -9.43 -1.49 40.16
N ARG A 49 -9.58 -2.70 39.63
CA ARG A 49 -8.68 -3.83 39.89
C ARG A 49 -7.33 -3.71 39.19
N ALA A 50 -7.30 -3.11 38.00
CA ALA A 50 -6.06 -2.90 37.27
C ALA A 50 -5.15 -1.80 37.88
N MET A 51 -5.69 -0.96 38.78
CA MET A 51 -5.03 0.23 39.29
C MET A 51 -4.73 0.14 40.78
N HIS A 52 -3.55 0.57 41.20
CA HIS A 52 -3.21 0.65 42.63
C HIS A 52 -4.11 1.67 43.34
N ALA A 53 -4.37 1.48 44.64
CA ALA A 53 -5.23 2.36 45.43
C ALA A 53 -4.76 3.83 45.43
N SER A 54 -3.45 4.06 45.40
CA SER A 54 -2.83 5.39 45.34
C SER A 54 -2.69 5.94 43.92
N CYS A 55 -3.27 5.32 42.90
CA CYS A 55 -3.00 5.73 41.53
C CYS A 55 -3.48 7.16 41.23
N PHE A 56 -2.57 7.96 40.67
CA PHE A 56 -2.87 9.30 40.20
C PHE A 56 -2.78 9.39 38.68
N LEU A 57 -3.76 10.10 38.12
CA LEU A 57 -3.94 10.21 36.69
C LEU A 57 -3.81 11.66 36.29
N LYS A 58 -2.92 11.92 35.34
CA LYS A 58 -2.67 13.25 34.79
C LYS A 58 -3.09 13.26 33.33
N ASN A 59 -3.81 14.30 32.93
CA ASN A 59 -4.23 14.50 31.55
C ASN A 59 -3.87 15.91 31.12
N TYR A 60 -3.42 16.04 29.86
CA TYR A 60 -3.18 17.34 29.24
C TYR A 60 -3.95 17.43 27.93
N ARG A 61 -4.87 18.40 27.84
CA ARG A 61 -5.71 18.59 26.65
C ARG A 61 -5.91 20.07 26.39
N GLU A 62 -5.74 20.49 25.13
CA GLU A 62 -6.05 21.86 24.66
C GLU A 62 -5.43 22.95 25.56
N GLY A 63 -4.17 22.76 25.98
CA GLY A 63 -3.47 23.70 26.84
C GLY A 63 -3.80 23.59 28.34
N LYS A 64 -4.75 22.75 28.74
CA LYS A 64 -5.22 22.60 30.11
C LYS A 64 -4.73 21.28 30.73
N PHE A 65 -4.12 21.40 31.91
CA PHE A 65 -3.75 20.27 32.75
C PHE A 65 -4.90 19.91 33.70
N THR A 66 -5.21 18.62 33.82
CA THR A 66 -6.12 18.09 34.83
C THR A 66 -5.55 16.86 35.52
N SER A 67 -5.88 16.68 36.79
CA SER A 67 -5.45 15.54 37.59
C SER A 67 -6.64 14.90 38.31
N PHE A 68 -6.62 13.58 38.42
CA PHE A 68 -7.64 12.78 39.09
C PHE A 68 -6.98 11.82 40.09
N SER A 69 -7.59 11.67 41.26
CA SER A 69 -7.39 10.47 42.07
C SER A 69 -8.04 9.26 41.38
N LYS A 70 -7.66 8.04 41.78
CA LYS A 70 -8.34 6.82 41.33
C LYS A 70 -9.86 6.91 41.46
N SER A 71 -10.38 7.32 42.62
CA SER A 71 -11.84 7.39 42.84
C SER A 71 -12.54 8.39 41.90
N GLN A 72 -11.93 9.56 41.68
CA GLN A 72 -12.45 10.56 40.75
C GLN A 72 -12.47 10.03 39.31
N TYR A 73 -11.40 9.33 38.89
CA TYR A 73 -11.32 8.77 37.55
C TYR A 73 -12.33 7.65 37.33
N LEU A 74 -12.48 6.72 38.28
CA LEU A 74 -13.46 5.64 38.19
C LEU A 74 -14.89 6.18 38.10
N GLY A 75 -15.18 7.29 38.78
CA GLY A 75 -16.48 7.97 38.71
C GLY A 75 -16.84 8.55 37.34
N LEU A 76 -15.88 8.63 36.40
CA LEU A 76 -16.15 9.07 35.02
C LEU A 76 -16.78 7.97 34.15
N PHE A 77 -16.74 6.71 34.59
CA PHE A 77 -17.16 5.56 33.79
C PHE A 77 -18.55 5.07 34.21
N LYS A 78 -19.37 4.73 33.20
CA LYS A 78 -20.68 4.11 33.37
C LYS A 78 -20.75 2.86 32.49
N PRO A 79 -21.24 1.71 32.99
CA PRO A 79 -21.29 0.48 32.20
C PRO A 79 -22.05 0.65 30.89
N HIS A 80 -21.48 0.11 29.81
CA HIS A 80 -22.05 0.08 28.46
C HIS A 80 -21.46 -1.08 27.65
N ASP A 81 -22.11 -1.39 26.52
CA ASP A 81 -21.57 -2.38 25.58
C ASP A 81 -20.23 -1.91 24.98
N ARG A 82 -19.37 -2.89 24.67
CA ARG A 82 -18.08 -2.61 24.04
C ARG A 82 -18.29 -2.02 22.63
N PRO A 83 -17.74 -0.84 22.31
CA PRO A 83 -17.86 -0.27 20.96
C PRO A 83 -17.18 -1.16 19.91
N LYS A 84 -17.88 -1.42 18.80
CA LYS A 84 -17.42 -2.34 17.74
C LYS A 84 -16.09 -1.93 17.09
N ASN A 85 -15.84 -0.63 16.99
CA ASN A 85 -14.67 -0.07 16.32
C ASN A 85 -13.53 0.33 17.28
N LEU A 86 -13.64 -0.02 18.57
CA LEU A 86 -12.60 0.28 19.54
C LEU A 86 -11.42 -0.69 19.37
N ARG A 87 -10.22 -0.14 19.18
CA ARG A 87 -8.97 -0.90 19.13
C ARG A 87 -8.08 -0.52 20.30
N THR A 88 -7.36 -1.49 20.84
CA THR A 88 -6.41 -1.28 21.94
C THR A 88 -5.07 -1.88 21.56
N ASN A 89 -3.98 -1.26 22.02
CA ASN A 89 -2.63 -1.68 21.65
C ASN A 89 -1.63 -1.40 22.77
N ILE A 90 -0.75 -2.36 23.04
CA ILE A 90 0.44 -2.16 23.88
C ILE A 90 1.59 -1.81 22.94
N VAL A 91 1.98 -0.54 22.92
CA VAL A 91 2.98 0.00 21.96
C VAL A 91 4.40 -0.31 22.41
N ALA A 92 4.66 -0.16 23.71
CA ALA A 92 5.93 -0.47 24.32
C ALA A 92 5.71 -0.92 25.77
N LEU A 93 6.55 -1.86 26.22
CA LEU A 93 6.55 -2.36 27.59
C LEU A 93 8.00 -2.61 28.01
N ASP A 94 8.40 -2.01 29.11
CA ASP A 94 9.69 -2.21 29.75
C ASP A 94 9.50 -2.70 31.20
N ILE A 95 10.35 -3.62 31.65
CA ILE A 95 10.20 -4.32 32.93
C ILE A 95 11.57 -4.42 33.60
N THR A 96 11.66 -3.92 34.82
CA THR A 96 12.85 -4.03 35.67
C THR A 96 12.44 -4.50 37.05
N ASN A 97 12.75 -5.76 37.39
CA ASN A 97 12.38 -6.39 38.65
C ASN A 97 10.87 -6.26 38.94
N ASN A 98 10.50 -5.52 39.98
CA ASN A 98 9.13 -5.29 40.43
C ASN A 98 8.51 -4.00 39.89
N MET A 99 9.17 -3.34 38.94
CA MET A 99 8.72 -2.11 38.29
C MET A 99 8.55 -2.33 36.78
N GLY A 100 7.62 -1.61 36.18
CA GLY A 100 7.42 -1.61 34.74
C GLY A 100 6.93 -0.27 34.22
N SER A 101 7.08 -0.03 32.93
CA SER A 101 6.45 1.09 32.24
C SER A 101 5.85 0.62 30.93
N ALA A 102 4.70 1.16 30.57
CA ALA A 102 4.04 0.83 29.32
C ALA A 102 3.55 2.08 28.60
N LYS A 103 3.75 2.13 27.29
CA LYS A 103 3.01 3.03 26.40
C LYS A 103 1.89 2.23 25.76
N VAL A 104 0.66 2.69 25.92
CA VAL A 104 -0.52 2.03 25.37
C VAL A 104 -1.41 3.01 24.59
N GLU A 105 -2.20 2.46 23.68
CA GLU A 105 -3.14 3.22 22.88
C GLU A 105 -4.55 2.62 22.95
N ILE A 106 -5.55 3.49 23.10
CA ILE A 106 -6.96 3.18 22.93
C ILE A 106 -7.46 4.05 21.78
N ILE A 107 -8.02 3.44 20.75
CA ILE A 107 -8.37 4.11 19.50
C ILE A 107 -9.86 3.90 19.28
N ASN A 108 -10.62 5.00 19.26
CA ASN A 108 -12.02 5.01 18.85
C ASN A 108 -12.17 5.71 17.49
N GLU A 109 -13.38 5.95 17.02
CA GLU A 109 -13.64 6.56 15.71
C GLU A 109 -13.26 8.05 15.59
N ARG A 110 -13.01 8.72 16.73
CA ARG A 110 -12.84 10.18 16.79
C ARG A 110 -11.45 10.59 17.25
N GLU A 111 -10.81 9.79 18.08
CA GLU A 111 -9.57 10.15 18.73
C GLU A 111 -8.76 8.90 19.13
N THR A 112 -7.45 9.10 19.21
CA THR A 112 -6.51 8.17 19.81
C THR A 112 -6.12 8.69 21.19
N PHE A 113 -6.35 7.87 22.21
CA PHE A 113 -5.86 8.07 23.57
C PHE A 113 -4.51 7.38 23.68
N THR A 114 -3.47 8.12 24.06
CA THR A 114 -2.16 7.55 24.35
C THR A 114 -1.91 7.68 25.85
N ASP A 115 -1.75 6.54 26.50
CA ASP A 115 -1.52 6.45 27.93
C ASP A 115 -0.11 5.92 28.21
N TYR A 116 0.60 6.58 29.11
CA TYR A 116 1.85 6.11 29.69
C TYR A 116 1.59 5.64 31.12
N PHE A 117 1.80 4.36 31.36
CA PHE A 117 1.64 3.72 32.66
C PHE A 117 3.01 3.54 33.32
N ASN A 118 3.07 3.86 34.59
CA ASN A 118 4.04 3.27 35.51
C ASN A 118 3.34 2.13 36.24
N LEU A 119 3.95 0.95 36.25
CA LEU A 119 3.40 -0.25 36.88
C LEU A 119 4.33 -0.74 37.99
N MET A 120 3.74 -1.40 38.98
CA MET A 120 4.51 -2.06 40.03
C MET A 120 3.89 -3.39 40.40
N LYS A 121 4.73 -4.33 40.85
CA LYS A 121 4.32 -5.61 41.37
C LYS A 121 4.04 -5.51 42.87
N THR A 122 2.85 -5.92 43.27
CA THR A 122 2.42 -6.02 44.68
C THR A 122 2.29 -7.49 45.08
N THR A 123 1.96 -7.75 46.35
CA THR A 123 1.60 -9.09 46.82
C THR A 123 0.38 -9.67 46.11
N GLU A 124 -0.48 -8.83 45.53
CA GLU A 124 -1.69 -9.21 44.80
C GLU A 124 -1.47 -9.29 43.27
N GLY A 125 -0.27 -8.97 42.79
CA GLY A 125 0.10 -8.96 41.37
C GLY A 125 0.44 -7.56 40.85
N TRP A 126 0.52 -7.44 39.52
CA TRP A 126 0.87 -6.20 38.85
C TRP A 126 -0.31 -5.24 38.79
N VAL A 127 -0.04 -3.97 39.08
CA VAL A 127 -1.03 -2.89 39.05
C VAL A 127 -0.44 -1.64 38.40
N ILE A 128 -1.31 -0.81 37.81
CA ILE A 128 -0.96 0.52 37.33
C ILE A 128 -0.82 1.43 38.56
N ALA A 129 0.40 1.89 38.81
CA ALA A 129 0.74 2.79 39.90
C ALA A 129 0.43 4.24 39.54
N ASP A 130 0.75 4.68 38.33
CA ASP A 130 0.47 6.04 37.85
C ASP A 130 0.19 6.05 36.35
N LYS A 131 -0.54 7.09 35.91
CA LYS A 131 -0.90 7.28 34.50
C LYS A 131 -0.74 8.73 34.06
N VAL A 132 -0.12 8.93 32.90
CA VAL A 132 -0.22 10.18 32.14
C VAL A 132 -0.89 9.91 30.80
N SER A 133 -1.88 10.72 30.43
CA SER A 133 -2.71 10.53 29.24
C SER A 133 -2.68 11.76 28.34
N THR A 134 -2.71 11.53 27.03
CA THR A 134 -2.99 12.55 26.02
C THR A 134 -4.00 12.02 25.00
N ARG A 135 -4.70 12.93 24.33
CA ARG A 135 -5.66 12.60 23.28
C ARG A 135 -5.30 13.33 22.00
N THR A 136 -5.28 12.58 20.91
CA THR A 136 -5.10 13.12 19.57
C THR A 136 -6.39 12.90 18.79
N PRO A 137 -7.18 13.95 18.52
CA PRO A 137 -8.30 13.85 17.60
C PRO A 137 -7.81 13.29 16.27
N HIS A 138 -8.55 12.33 15.72
CA HIS A 138 -8.39 11.98 14.32
C HIS A 138 -8.71 13.25 13.54
N LYS A 139 -7.80 13.73 12.70
CA LYS A 139 -8.03 14.95 11.91
C LYS A 139 -9.09 14.68 10.84
N THR A 140 -10.36 14.64 11.23
CA THR A 140 -11.49 14.65 10.31
C THR A 140 -11.93 16.10 10.11
N ASN A 141 -11.16 16.84 9.30
CA ASN A 141 -11.64 18.12 8.80
C ASN A 141 -12.83 17.87 7.85
N GLY A 142 -14.04 17.79 8.40
CA GLY A 142 -15.34 18.12 7.77
C GLY A 142 -15.64 17.55 6.38
N THR A 143 -14.96 16.50 5.94
CA THR A 143 -15.08 15.98 4.59
C THR A 143 -15.55 14.53 4.68
N GLN A 144 -16.84 14.29 4.49
CA GLN A 144 -17.35 12.94 4.33
C GLN A 144 -17.19 12.55 2.86
N ALA A 145 -16.04 11.96 2.53
CA ALA A 145 -15.84 11.43 1.19
C ALA A 145 -16.85 10.28 0.94
N GLN A 146 -17.57 10.33 -0.17
CA GLN A 146 -18.55 9.34 -0.58
C GLN A 146 -18.23 8.82 -1.97
N LYS A 147 -18.48 7.54 -2.21
CA LYS A 147 -18.28 6.89 -3.51
C LYS A 147 -19.57 6.90 -4.32
N GLU A 148 -19.47 7.32 -5.58
CA GLU A 148 -20.53 7.25 -6.57
C GLU A 148 -20.06 6.42 -7.76
N THR A 149 -20.80 5.37 -8.14
CA THR A 149 -20.48 4.60 -9.35
C THR A 149 -20.87 5.40 -10.58
N VAL A 150 -19.90 5.69 -11.45
CA VAL A 150 -20.10 6.42 -12.71
C VAL A 150 -20.33 5.46 -13.87
N LEU A 151 -19.53 4.39 -13.91
CA LEU A 151 -19.60 3.34 -14.90
C LEU A 151 -19.27 2.01 -14.21
N ASP A 152 -20.00 0.95 -14.55
CA ASP A 152 -19.70 -0.43 -14.18
C ASP A 152 -19.59 -1.31 -15.44
N GLY A 153 -19.41 -2.62 -15.26
CA GLY A 153 -19.24 -3.56 -16.37
C GLY A 153 -17.86 -3.50 -17.04
N LEU A 154 -16.86 -2.89 -16.39
CA LEU A 154 -15.50 -2.83 -16.91
C LEU A 154 -14.75 -4.12 -16.62
N LYS A 155 -14.03 -4.66 -17.62
CA LYS A 155 -13.29 -5.93 -17.48
C LYS A 155 -11.92 -5.70 -16.82
N ARG A 156 -11.88 -5.65 -15.48
CA ARG A 156 -10.68 -5.29 -14.67
C ARG A 156 -9.97 -4.05 -15.22
N PRO A 157 -10.59 -2.86 -15.13
CA PRO A 157 -10.00 -1.63 -15.64
C PRO A 157 -8.67 -1.35 -14.93
N TRP A 158 -7.60 -1.13 -15.71
CA TRP A 158 -6.23 -0.98 -15.22
C TRP A 158 -5.80 0.49 -15.13
N SER A 159 -6.06 1.28 -16.16
CA SER A 159 -5.73 2.71 -16.21
C SER A 159 -6.85 3.52 -16.85
N ILE A 160 -6.82 4.82 -16.58
CA ILE A 160 -7.71 5.83 -17.11
C ILE A 160 -6.88 7.08 -17.45
N ALA A 161 -7.13 7.67 -18.61
CA ALA A 161 -6.54 8.93 -19.03
C ALA A 161 -7.63 9.91 -19.46
N PHE A 162 -7.60 11.13 -18.93
CA PHE A 162 -8.53 12.19 -19.36
C PHE A 162 -8.08 12.79 -20.68
N LEU A 163 -8.98 12.82 -21.66
CA LEU A 163 -8.83 13.54 -22.93
C LEU A 163 -9.38 14.97 -22.81
N SER A 164 -10.42 15.12 -22.00
CA SER A 164 -11.06 16.37 -21.60
C SER A 164 -11.69 16.19 -20.20
N GLU A 165 -12.48 17.15 -19.73
CA GLU A 165 -13.25 16.97 -18.48
C GLU A 165 -14.29 15.85 -18.56
N ASP A 166 -14.83 15.61 -19.75
CA ASP A 166 -15.97 14.71 -19.94
C ASP A 166 -15.60 13.46 -20.73
N GLU A 167 -14.42 13.40 -21.36
CA GLU A 167 -13.99 12.25 -22.15
C GLU A 167 -12.73 11.61 -21.56
N VAL A 168 -12.79 10.30 -21.39
CA VAL A 168 -11.70 9.50 -20.84
C VAL A 168 -11.40 8.30 -21.73
N LEU A 169 -10.14 7.89 -21.77
CA LEU A 169 -9.74 6.55 -22.18
C LEU A 169 -9.66 5.67 -20.94
N ILE A 170 -10.13 4.42 -21.03
CA ILE A 170 -9.98 3.42 -19.98
C ILE A 170 -9.38 2.17 -20.62
N SER A 171 -8.27 1.68 -20.06
CA SER A 171 -7.70 0.40 -20.45
C SER A 171 -8.30 -0.71 -19.58
N GLU A 172 -8.95 -1.69 -20.20
CA GLU A 172 -9.41 -2.90 -19.51
C GLU A 172 -8.35 -3.99 -19.63
N LYS A 173 -7.85 -4.52 -18.51
CA LYS A 173 -6.76 -5.51 -18.50
C LYS A 173 -7.10 -6.73 -19.37
N GLU A 174 -8.35 -7.21 -19.27
CA GLU A 174 -8.93 -8.35 -19.99
C GLU A 174 -9.97 -7.94 -21.06
N GLY A 175 -10.12 -6.63 -21.31
CA GLY A 175 -11.16 -6.09 -22.17
C GLY A 175 -10.59 -5.28 -23.32
N ASP A 176 -11.22 -4.15 -23.63
CA ASP A 176 -10.76 -3.26 -24.67
C ASP A 176 -10.03 -2.02 -24.11
N LEU A 177 -9.32 -1.32 -24.98
CA LEU A 177 -9.12 0.11 -24.76
C LEU A 177 -10.42 0.81 -25.18
N ILE A 178 -11.03 1.57 -24.28
CA ILE A 178 -12.33 2.21 -24.54
C ILE A 178 -12.22 3.72 -24.36
N LYS A 179 -12.95 4.48 -25.17
CA LYS A 179 -13.28 5.89 -24.94
C LYS A 179 -14.66 5.95 -24.29
N TYR A 180 -14.79 6.71 -23.21
CA TYR A 180 -16.04 6.88 -22.49
C TYR A 180 -16.34 8.36 -22.27
N ASN A 181 -17.57 8.77 -22.56
CA ASN A 181 -18.06 10.11 -22.23
C ASN A 181 -18.82 10.08 -20.89
N LEU A 182 -18.31 10.79 -19.90
CA LEU A 182 -18.81 10.83 -18.51
C LEU A 182 -20.22 11.45 -18.40
N GLN A 183 -20.62 12.32 -19.33
CA GLN A 183 -21.93 12.97 -19.32
C GLN A 183 -22.96 12.19 -20.13
N LYS A 184 -22.62 11.88 -21.38
CA LYS A 184 -23.51 11.17 -22.32
C LYS A 184 -23.61 9.67 -22.03
N LYS A 185 -22.68 9.14 -21.23
CA LYS A 185 -22.55 7.71 -20.91
C LYS A 185 -22.34 6.83 -22.14
N GLU A 186 -21.71 7.38 -23.17
CA GLU A 186 -21.39 6.68 -24.41
C GLU A 186 -20.04 5.96 -24.28
N LYS A 187 -20.03 4.65 -24.56
CA LYS A 187 -18.83 3.79 -24.54
C LYS A 187 -18.47 3.39 -25.97
N ILE A 188 -17.24 3.64 -26.38
CA ILE A 188 -16.73 3.32 -27.71
C ILE A 188 -15.44 2.53 -27.59
N ARG A 189 -15.34 1.40 -28.31
CA ARG A 189 -14.13 0.59 -28.40
C ARG A 189 -13.10 1.26 -29.31
N ILE A 190 -11.87 1.41 -28.83
CA ILE A 190 -10.73 1.84 -29.64
C ILE A 190 -10.11 0.64 -30.35
N LYS A 191 -9.96 0.74 -31.68
CA LYS A 191 -9.42 -0.30 -32.55
C LYS A 191 -7.90 -0.20 -32.70
N GLY A 192 -7.29 -1.18 -33.35
CA GLY A 192 -5.88 -1.12 -33.76
C GLY A 192 -4.88 -1.41 -32.64
N PHE A 193 -5.28 -2.05 -31.54
CA PHE A 193 -4.33 -2.47 -30.51
C PHE A 193 -3.30 -3.46 -31.08
N PRO A 194 -2.02 -3.42 -30.63
CA PRO A 194 -1.00 -4.35 -31.10
C PRO A 194 -1.43 -5.82 -31.04
N THR A 195 -1.13 -6.58 -32.10
CA THR A 195 -1.57 -7.97 -32.28
C THR A 195 -0.80 -8.98 -31.43
N ASP A 196 0.33 -8.56 -30.87
CA ASP A 196 1.17 -9.36 -29.98
C ASP A 196 0.77 -9.23 -28.50
N LEU A 197 -0.34 -8.54 -28.20
CA LEU A 197 -0.91 -8.48 -26.86
C LEU A 197 -1.28 -9.89 -26.37
N GLU A 198 -0.88 -10.20 -25.14
CA GLU A 198 -1.50 -11.28 -24.35
C GLU A 198 -2.44 -10.63 -23.33
N ASP A 199 -3.72 -10.98 -23.41
CA ASP A 199 -4.76 -10.55 -22.47
C ASP A 199 -5.62 -11.73 -21.95
N GLY A 200 -5.21 -12.96 -22.24
CA GLY A 200 -5.76 -14.16 -21.64
C GLY A 200 -5.21 -14.39 -20.23
N LEU A 201 -6.03 -14.14 -19.21
CA LEU A 201 -5.71 -14.56 -17.85
C LEU A 201 -5.88 -16.07 -17.69
N ASP A 202 -4.81 -16.71 -17.21
CA ASP A 202 -4.75 -18.15 -16.98
C ASP A 202 -4.56 -18.42 -15.48
N GLY A 203 -5.66 -18.40 -14.75
CA GLY A 203 -5.71 -18.78 -13.32
C GLY A 203 -5.25 -17.70 -12.33
N PHE A 204 -5.06 -18.14 -11.08
CA PHE A 204 -4.71 -17.27 -9.95
C PHE A 204 -3.26 -16.79 -10.05
N GLY A 205 -3.04 -15.48 -9.89
CA GLY A 205 -1.71 -14.87 -9.94
C GLY A 205 -1.31 -14.35 -11.33
N ASP A 206 -2.15 -14.49 -12.35
CA ASP A 206 -1.88 -13.95 -13.67
C ASP A 206 -2.13 -12.43 -13.74
N ASN A 207 -1.05 -11.70 -14.03
CA ASN A 207 -1.03 -10.24 -14.13
C ASN A 207 -0.95 -9.73 -15.57
N THR A 208 -1.21 -10.58 -16.56
CA THR A 208 -1.11 -10.29 -17.99
C THR A 208 -2.26 -9.42 -18.49
N GLY A 209 -2.04 -8.60 -19.53
CA GLY A 209 -3.08 -7.77 -20.13
C GLY A 209 -2.62 -6.38 -20.58
N LYS A 210 -3.60 -5.50 -20.76
CA LYS A 210 -3.39 -4.07 -21.04
C LYS A 210 -3.15 -3.33 -19.72
N PHE A 211 -2.13 -2.48 -19.68
CA PHE A 211 -1.73 -1.75 -18.48
C PHE A 211 -2.02 -0.25 -18.63
N GLU A 212 -1.01 0.59 -18.66
CA GLU A 212 -1.16 2.05 -18.64
C GLU A 212 -1.62 2.57 -20.00
N VAL A 213 -2.58 3.50 -19.98
CA VAL A 213 -2.85 4.43 -21.07
C VAL A 213 -2.50 5.83 -20.58
N LEU A 214 -1.63 6.52 -21.29
CA LEU A 214 -1.14 7.84 -20.93
C LEU A 214 -1.21 8.76 -22.15
N THR A 215 -1.79 9.95 -21.98
CA THR A 215 -1.78 10.99 -23.02
C THR A 215 -0.46 11.74 -23.01
N ASP A 216 0.01 12.11 -24.20
CA ASP A 216 1.12 13.06 -24.35
C ASP A 216 0.75 14.42 -23.72
N PRO A 217 1.70 15.17 -23.14
CA PRO A 217 1.42 16.52 -22.64
C PRO A 217 0.82 17.45 -23.71
N ASP A 218 1.20 17.24 -24.98
CA ASP A 218 0.69 17.99 -26.13
C ASP A 218 -0.39 17.22 -26.92
N PHE A 219 -1.11 16.29 -26.26
CA PHE A 219 -2.13 15.44 -26.87
C PHE A 219 -3.18 16.20 -27.70
N LYS A 220 -3.54 17.43 -27.28
CA LYS A 220 -4.50 18.26 -28.01
C LYS A 220 -4.06 18.52 -29.46
N THR A 221 -2.75 18.58 -29.71
CA THR A 221 -2.15 18.86 -31.01
C THR A 221 -1.68 17.59 -31.71
N ASN A 222 -0.93 16.72 -31.01
CA ASN A 222 -0.25 15.58 -31.65
C ASN A 222 -1.05 14.27 -31.60
N LYS A 223 -2.11 14.20 -30.78
CA LYS A 223 -2.93 12.99 -30.55
C LYS A 223 -2.13 11.76 -30.11
N TYR A 224 -0.92 11.95 -29.58
CA TYR A 224 -0.09 10.84 -29.13
C TYR A 224 -0.58 10.27 -27.81
N ILE A 225 -0.73 8.95 -27.77
CA ILE A 225 -0.93 8.20 -26.54
C ILE A 225 0.16 7.15 -26.39
N TYR A 226 0.50 6.84 -25.15
CA TYR A 226 1.48 5.86 -24.75
C TYR A 226 0.75 4.71 -24.08
N LEU A 227 1.11 3.49 -24.45
CA LEU A 227 0.49 2.28 -23.96
C LEU A 227 1.56 1.33 -23.45
N SER A 228 1.31 0.75 -22.29
CA SER A 228 2.06 -0.41 -21.80
C SER A 228 1.16 -1.64 -21.74
N TYR A 229 1.70 -2.79 -22.09
CA TYR A 229 0.96 -4.05 -22.09
C TYR A 229 1.90 -5.24 -22.02
N ALA A 230 1.35 -6.40 -21.70
CA ALA A 230 2.04 -7.67 -21.81
C ALA A 230 2.05 -8.15 -23.27
N ALA A 231 3.23 -8.12 -23.90
CA ALA A 231 3.45 -8.67 -25.23
C ALA A 231 3.84 -10.16 -25.14
N LYS A 232 3.44 -10.95 -26.14
CA LYS A 232 3.74 -12.37 -26.26
C LYS A 232 4.47 -12.69 -27.55
N ALA A 233 5.43 -13.59 -27.42
CA ALA A 233 6.17 -14.21 -28.51
C ALA A 233 6.34 -15.70 -28.23
N ALA A 234 7.02 -16.42 -29.13
CA ALA A 234 7.30 -17.85 -28.95
C ALA A 234 8.08 -18.14 -27.64
N ALA A 235 8.96 -17.21 -27.23
CA ALA A 235 9.77 -17.32 -26.02
C ALA A 235 9.04 -16.90 -24.72
N GLY A 236 7.73 -16.64 -24.76
CA GLY A 236 6.93 -16.27 -23.59
C GLY A 236 6.40 -14.85 -23.65
N ARG A 237 6.38 -14.14 -22.52
CA ARG A 237 5.77 -12.80 -22.36
C ARG A 237 6.72 -11.79 -21.72
N THR A 238 6.55 -10.53 -22.08
CA THR A 238 7.23 -9.40 -21.42
C THR A 238 6.40 -8.11 -21.49
N THR A 239 6.79 -7.10 -20.72
CA THR A 239 6.21 -5.75 -20.81
C THR A 239 6.74 -5.03 -22.06
N LYS A 240 5.82 -4.45 -22.84
CA LYS A 240 6.13 -3.63 -24.01
C LYS A 240 5.49 -2.26 -23.88
N ILE A 241 6.23 -1.23 -24.30
CA ILE A 241 5.77 0.16 -24.30
C ILE A 241 5.79 0.67 -25.74
N VAL A 242 4.67 1.25 -26.15
CA VAL A 242 4.48 1.80 -27.48
C VAL A 242 3.89 3.20 -27.40
N ARG A 243 4.12 3.99 -28.45
CA ARG A 243 3.39 5.23 -28.73
C ARG A 243 2.51 5.01 -29.95
N ALA A 244 1.30 5.55 -29.95
CA ALA A 244 0.39 5.55 -31.08
C ALA A 244 -0.22 6.94 -31.28
N VAL A 245 -0.73 7.20 -32.48
CA VAL A 245 -1.65 8.31 -32.78
C VAL A 245 -3.08 7.81 -32.57
N LEU A 246 -3.86 8.49 -31.73
CA LEU A 246 -5.28 8.19 -31.54
C LEU A 246 -6.14 9.04 -32.48
N GLU A 247 -6.61 8.43 -33.56
CA GLU A 247 -7.44 9.09 -34.58
C GLU A 247 -8.52 8.15 -35.10
N ASN A 248 -9.72 8.69 -35.33
CA ASN A 248 -10.88 7.94 -35.83
C ASN A 248 -11.18 6.68 -34.99
N GLU A 249 -11.04 6.80 -33.67
CA GLU A 249 -11.31 5.72 -32.71
C GLU A 249 -10.44 4.47 -32.95
N SER A 250 -9.24 4.69 -33.48
CA SER A 250 -8.24 3.68 -33.72
C SER A 250 -6.85 4.18 -33.31
N LEU A 251 -6.02 3.25 -32.87
CA LEU A 251 -4.59 3.44 -32.72
C LEU A 251 -3.94 3.29 -34.10
N GLN A 252 -3.15 4.29 -34.46
CA GLN A 252 -2.44 4.35 -35.74
C GLN A 252 -0.96 4.68 -35.49
N GLN A 253 -0.12 4.45 -36.51
CA GLN A 253 1.31 4.82 -36.47
C GLN A 253 2.04 4.33 -35.21
N ILE A 254 1.80 3.07 -34.84
CA ILE A 254 2.31 2.49 -33.60
C ILE A 254 3.83 2.37 -33.69
N LYS A 255 4.53 3.03 -32.77
CA LYS A 255 5.98 2.98 -32.61
C LYS A 255 6.32 2.27 -31.31
N VAL A 256 7.13 1.20 -31.40
CA VAL A 256 7.69 0.56 -30.20
C VAL A 256 8.75 1.48 -29.60
N LEU A 257 8.61 1.77 -28.29
CA LEU A 257 9.56 2.58 -27.54
C LEU A 257 10.48 1.71 -26.67
N PHE A 258 9.94 0.65 -26.09
CA PHE A 258 10.69 -0.22 -25.20
C PHE A 258 10.12 -1.65 -25.18
N VAL A 259 11.01 -2.64 -25.12
CA VAL A 259 10.68 -4.05 -24.89
C VAL A 259 11.54 -4.56 -23.74
N ALA A 260 10.90 -4.99 -22.66
CA ALA A 260 11.54 -5.41 -21.41
C ALA A 260 12.09 -6.84 -21.46
N GLU A 261 12.88 -7.15 -22.47
CA GLU A 261 13.52 -8.46 -22.63
C GLU A 261 14.32 -8.89 -21.39
N PRO A 262 14.40 -10.20 -21.13
CA PRO A 262 13.91 -11.31 -21.97
C PRO A 262 12.39 -11.52 -21.91
N TYR A 263 11.86 -12.22 -22.91
CA TYR A 263 10.53 -12.85 -22.80
C TYR A 263 10.66 -14.06 -21.87
N THR A 264 9.64 -14.29 -21.02
CA THR A 264 9.64 -15.37 -20.02
C THR A 264 8.26 -15.98 -19.89
N ASP A 265 8.16 -17.22 -19.39
CA ASP A 265 6.87 -17.84 -19.07
C ASP A 265 6.20 -17.31 -17.79
N GLN A 266 6.89 -16.44 -17.06
CA GLN A 266 6.35 -15.80 -15.86
C GLN A 266 5.13 -14.94 -16.19
N ARG A 267 4.14 -14.93 -15.30
CA ARG A 267 2.88 -14.18 -15.47
C ARG A 267 2.70 -13.07 -14.41
N VAL A 268 3.76 -12.71 -13.68
CA VAL A 268 3.70 -11.79 -12.52
C VAL A 268 4.58 -10.54 -12.70
N HIS A 269 4.32 -9.49 -11.91
CA HIS A 269 5.22 -8.33 -11.78
C HIS A 269 5.65 -7.68 -13.11
N TYR A 270 4.68 -7.38 -13.99
CA TYR A 270 4.98 -6.68 -15.24
C TYR A 270 5.44 -5.22 -15.04
N GLY A 271 4.99 -4.58 -13.96
CA GLY A 271 5.06 -3.13 -13.81
C GLY A 271 4.13 -2.47 -14.82
N GLY A 272 4.65 -1.53 -15.60
CA GLY A 272 3.95 -0.89 -16.71
C GLY A 272 3.35 0.47 -16.39
N GLY A 273 3.45 0.96 -15.15
CA GLY A 273 3.04 2.33 -14.83
C GLY A 273 3.91 3.34 -15.58
N MET A 274 3.31 4.46 -16.01
CA MET A 274 4.04 5.50 -16.75
C MET A 274 3.58 6.91 -16.35
N LEU A 275 4.48 7.89 -16.46
CA LEU A 275 4.14 9.31 -16.41
C LEU A 275 5.16 10.18 -17.17
N PHE A 276 4.77 11.42 -17.45
CA PHE A 276 5.70 12.46 -17.89
C PHE A 276 6.27 13.24 -16.70
N GLY A 277 7.60 13.28 -16.58
CA GLY A 277 8.30 14.07 -15.58
C GLY A 277 8.18 15.56 -15.82
N ALA A 278 8.62 16.38 -14.87
CA ALA A 278 8.65 17.85 -15.02
C ALA A 278 9.62 18.30 -16.13
N ASP A 279 10.56 17.45 -16.49
CA ASP A 279 11.55 17.58 -17.56
C ASP A 279 11.02 17.16 -18.95
N GLY A 280 9.73 16.81 -19.04
CA GLY A 280 9.10 16.36 -20.29
C GLY A 280 9.55 14.97 -20.76
N LYS A 281 10.23 14.18 -19.91
CA LYS A 281 10.64 12.81 -20.25
C LYS A 281 9.60 11.80 -19.80
N LEU A 282 9.54 10.67 -20.49
CA LEU A 282 8.68 9.54 -20.14
C LEU A 282 9.41 8.67 -19.12
N TYR A 283 8.79 8.49 -17.96
CA TYR A 283 9.24 7.57 -16.91
C TYR A 283 8.31 6.37 -16.83
N PHE A 284 8.87 5.18 -16.64
CA PHE A 284 8.06 3.96 -16.54
C PHE A 284 8.71 2.87 -15.69
N THR A 285 7.88 2.04 -15.08
CA THR A 285 8.30 0.90 -14.24
C THR A 285 8.29 -0.39 -15.03
N ILE A 286 9.30 -1.23 -14.82
CA ILE A 286 9.34 -2.62 -15.28
C ILE A 286 9.63 -3.49 -14.05
N GLY A 287 8.69 -4.35 -13.68
CA GLY A 287 8.88 -5.26 -12.55
C GLY A 287 9.86 -6.39 -12.88
N GLU A 288 10.33 -7.10 -11.87
CA GLU A 288 11.41 -8.11 -11.99
C GLU A 288 10.99 -9.44 -12.65
N ARG A 289 9.67 -9.67 -12.75
CA ARG A 289 9.05 -10.87 -13.35
C ARG A 289 9.26 -12.19 -12.59
N ILE A 290 9.79 -12.18 -11.37
CA ILE A 290 9.92 -13.37 -10.50
C ILE A 290 8.88 -13.33 -9.39
N PHE A 291 8.14 -14.42 -9.16
CA PHE A 291 7.22 -14.50 -8.00
C PHE A 291 7.93 -14.89 -6.71
N THR A 292 8.89 -15.82 -6.80
CA THR A 292 9.55 -16.49 -5.68
C THR A 292 11.04 -16.20 -5.71
N GLU A 293 11.58 -15.75 -4.58
CA GLU A 293 12.97 -15.33 -4.42
C GLU A 293 13.98 -16.46 -4.71
N LYS A 294 13.55 -17.73 -4.61
CA LYS A 294 14.39 -18.91 -4.97
C LYS A 294 14.75 -18.99 -6.45
N ASP A 295 13.97 -18.34 -7.31
CA ASP A 295 14.20 -18.32 -8.75
C ASP A 295 15.20 -17.21 -9.16
N GLU A 296 15.71 -16.43 -8.19
CA GLU A 296 16.72 -15.41 -8.45
C GLU A 296 18.03 -16.05 -8.95
N PRO A 297 18.63 -15.51 -10.03
CA PRO A 297 19.94 -15.94 -10.49
C PRO A 297 21.04 -15.44 -9.54
N GLY A 298 22.28 -15.88 -9.80
CA GLY A 298 23.43 -15.54 -8.94
C GLY A 298 23.65 -14.04 -8.76
N ILE A 299 23.39 -13.23 -9.80
CA ILE A 299 23.21 -11.78 -9.68
C ILE A 299 21.71 -11.51 -9.80
N PRO A 300 21.04 -11.06 -8.74
CA PRO A 300 19.59 -10.85 -8.77
C PRO A 300 19.14 -9.92 -9.90
N ILE A 301 17.97 -10.21 -10.48
CA ILE A 301 17.49 -9.53 -11.69
C ILE A 301 17.38 -8.02 -11.48
N ALA A 302 16.75 -7.59 -10.38
CA ALA A 302 16.56 -6.18 -10.08
C ALA A 302 17.88 -5.42 -9.84
N GLN A 303 18.96 -6.13 -9.48
CA GLN A 303 20.30 -5.59 -9.27
C GLN A 303 21.18 -5.60 -10.54
N ASN A 304 20.92 -6.52 -11.47
CA ASN A 304 21.67 -6.60 -12.73
C ASN A 304 21.28 -5.45 -13.68
N VAL A 305 22.22 -4.54 -13.97
CA VAL A 305 22.00 -3.39 -14.87
C VAL A 305 21.88 -3.77 -16.35
N GLU A 306 22.37 -4.96 -16.74
CA GLU A 306 22.23 -5.50 -18.09
C GLU A 306 20.84 -6.13 -18.30
N ASP A 307 20.13 -6.48 -17.22
CA ASP A 307 18.77 -7.02 -17.28
C ASP A 307 17.74 -5.88 -17.27
N LYS A 308 16.78 -5.96 -18.18
CA LYS A 308 15.79 -4.88 -18.33
C LYS A 308 14.76 -4.84 -17.20
N ARG A 309 14.65 -5.90 -16.40
CA ARG A 309 13.59 -6.11 -15.42
C ARG A 309 13.98 -5.63 -14.02
N GLY A 310 12.98 -5.25 -13.22
CA GLY A 310 13.17 -4.73 -11.86
C GLY A 310 13.79 -3.33 -11.83
N LYS A 311 13.39 -2.46 -12.77
CA LYS A 311 13.99 -1.14 -13.03
C LYS A 311 12.94 -0.05 -13.28
N ILE A 312 13.35 1.20 -13.09
CA ILE A 312 12.65 2.38 -13.60
C ILE A 312 13.50 3.00 -14.70
N TYR A 313 12.85 3.33 -15.82
CA TYR A 313 13.48 3.94 -16.99
C TYR A 313 13.03 5.38 -17.19
N ARG A 314 13.87 6.16 -17.87
CA ARG A 314 13.61 7.52 -18.33
C ARG A 314 14.06 7.65 -19.78
N ILE A 315 13.13 7.93 -20.69
CA ILE A 315 13.39 8.12 -22.12
C ILE A 315 12.74 9.42 -22.65
N ASN A 316 13.19 9.93 -23.80
CA ASN A 316 12.47 10.99 -24.50
C ASN A 316 11.11 10.47 -25.02
N PRO A 317 10.11 11.36 -25.25
CA PRO A 317 8.80 10.96 -25.77
C PRO A 317 8.83 10.21 -27.12
N ASP A 318 9.91 10.34 -27.88
CA ASP A 318 10.12 9.65 -29.15
C ASP A 318 10.85 8.30 -29.03
N GLY A 319 11.26 7.91 -27.83
CA GLY A 319 12.01 6.69 -27.55
C GLY A 319 13.54 6.85 -27.53
N THR A 320 14.08 8.02 -27.86
CA THR A 320 15.53 8.27 -27.76
C THR A 320 15.97 8.42 -26.30
N ILE A 321 17.25 8.15 -26.02
CA ILE A 321 17.78 8.19 -24.65
C ILE A 321 18.25 9.61 -24.30
N PRO A 322 17.78 10.21 -23.20
CA PRO A 322 18.28 11.49 -22.72
C PRO A 322 19.77 11.40 -22.35
N LYS A 323 20.55 12.41 -22.77
CA LYS A 323 22.01 12.46 -22.51
C LYS A 323 22.37 12.70 -21.05
N ASP A 324 21.42 13.20 -20.27
CA ASP A 324 21.51 13.51 -18.84
C ASP A 324 20.96 12.37 -17.95
N ASN A 325 20.76 11.17 -18.50
CA ASN A 325 20.46 10.00 -17.68
C ASN A 325 21.65 9.63 -16.78
N PRO A 326 21.39 9.02 -15.60
CA PRO A 326 22.46 8.51 -14.74
C PRO A 326 23.32 7.47 -15.45
N ASP A 327 24.62 7.46 -15.16
CA ASP A 327 25.56 6.48 -15.70
C ASP A 327 25.61 5.23 -14.80
N PHE A 328 25.21 4.10 -15.37
CA PHE A 328 25.29 2.77 -14.73
C PHE A 328 26.39 1.88 -15.35
N GLY A 329 27.26 2.48 -16.16
CA GLY A 329 28.31 1.80 -16.90
C GLY A 329 27.89 1.40 -18.32
N ASN A 330 28.89 1.09 -19.15
CA ASN A 330 28.75 0.85 -20.58
C ASN A 330 27.91 -0.39 -20.96
N LYS A 331 27.68 -1.32 -20.03
CA LYS A 331 26.85 -2.51 -20.25
C LYS A 331 25.40 -2.33 -19.83
N ALA A 332 25.09 -1.25 -19.12
CA ALA A 332 23.75 -1.03 -18.61
C ALA A 332 22.73 -0.86 -19.74
N THR A 333 21.50 -1.31 -19.50
CA THR A 333 20.40 -1.11 -20.45
C THR A 333 20.21 0.38 -20.71
N PRO A 334 20.15 0.83 -21.99
CA PRO A 334 19.90 2.22 -22.32
C PRO A 334 18.58 2.75 -21.73
N GLY A 335 18.61 3.97 -21.19
CA GLY A 335 17.44 4.59 -20.57
C GLY A 335 17.24 4.25 -19.10
N LEU A 336 18.09 3.39 -18.51
CA LEU A 336 18.03 3.05 -17.09
C LEU A 336 18.13 4.31 -16.22
N TYR A 337 17.23 4.46 -15.26
CA TYR A 337 17.18 5.61 -14.35
C TYR A 337 17.35 5.21 -12.88
N ALA A 338 16.75 4.09 -12.48
CA ALA A 338 16.92 3.51 -11.15
C ALA A 338 16.74 1.97 -11.17
N THR A 339 17.37 1.29 -10.21
CA THR A 339 17.42 -0.17 -10.08
C THR A 339 16.76 -0.65 -8.78
N GLY A 340 16.68 -1.97 -8.60
CA GLY A 340 16.32 -2.56 -7.31
C GLY A 340 14.84 -2.45 -6.95
N ILE A 341 13.94 -2.41 -7.93
CA ILE A 341 12.50 -2.50 -7.70
C ILE A 341 11.99 -3.92 -7.95
N ARG A 342 11.02 -4.37 -7.15
CA ARG A 342 10.34 -5.65 -7.27
C ARG A 342 9.18 -5.58 -8.27
N ALA A 343 8.12 -4.88 -7.87
CA ALA A 343 6.83 -4.90 -8.57
C ALA A 343 6.12 -3.54 -8.50
N ALA A 344 6.86 -2.45 -8.76
CA ALA A 344 6.31 -1.10 -8.77
C ALA A 344 5.12 -0.96 -9.73
N GLN A 345 3.99 -0.46 -9.22
CA GLN A 345 2.73 -0.35 -9.96
C GLN A 345 2.47 1.08 -10.43
N GLY A 346 2.19 1.99 -9.49
CA GLY A 346 1.81 3.36 -9.80
C GLY A 346 2.98 4.33 -9.69
N LEU A 347 2.98 5.34 -10.56
CA LEU A 347 3.80 6.54 -10.41
C LEU A 347 2.89 7.77 -10.41
N THR A 348 3.32 8.83 -9.73
CA THR A 348 2.70 10.15 -9.82
C THR A 348 3.74 11.25 -9.66
N ARG A 349 3.48 12.42 -10.22
CA ARG A 349 4.33 13.60 -10.09
C ARG A 349 3.64 14.61 -9.19
N ASP A 350 4.34 15.05 -8.15
CA ASP A 350 3.92 16.24 -7.41
C ASP A 350 4.14 17.47 -8.30
N LEU A 351 3.04 18.13 -8.69
CA LEU A 351 3.08 19.30 -9.56
C LEU A 351 3.78 20.51 -8.93
N HIS A 352 3.89 20.57 -7.60
CA HIS A 352 4.56 21.67 -6.92
C HIS A 352 6.07 21.46 -6.80
N THR A 353 6.50 20.26 -6.42
CA THR A 353 7.93 19.96 -6.19
C THR A 353 8.62 19.32 -7.38
N GLY A 354 7.87 18.84 -8.38
CA GLY A 354 8.37 18.06 -9.51
C GLY A 354 8.78 16.62 -9.16
N LYS A 355 8.74 16.24 -7.88
CA LYS A 355 9.16 14.91 -7.42
C LYS A 355 8.21 13.84 -7.94
N ILE A 356 8.79 12.70 -8.33
CA ILE A 356 8.04 11.52 -8.73
C ILE A 356 7.94 10.59 -7.52
N TRP A 357 6.72 10.23 -7.16
CA TRP A 357 6.42 9.23 -6.15
C TRP A 357 5.97 7.95 -6.84
N PHE A 358 6.30 6.80 -6.27
CA PHE A 358 5.82 5.53 -6.76
C PHE A 358 5.51 4.56 -5.63
N SER A 359 4.62 3.62 -5.91
CA SER A 359 4.27 2.55 -4.99
C SER A 359 4.74 1.21 -5.51
N GLU A 360 5.01 0.30 -4.59
CA GLU A 360 5.53 -1.02 -4.89
C GLU A 360 4.96 -2.10 -3.98
N HIS A 361 4.70 -3.27 -4.58
CA HIS A 361 4.35 -4.45 -3.82
C HIS A 361 5.61 -5.13 -3.27
N GLY A 362 5.62 -5.33 -1.96
CA GLY A 362 6.50 -6.27 -1.29
C GLY A 362 6.05 -7.72 -1.51
N THR A 363 6.50 -8.62 -0.65
CA THR A 363 6.30 -10.05 -0.79
C THR A 363 4.92 -10.47 -0.25
N HIS A 364 4.87 -10.91 1.02
CA HIS A 364 3.68 -11.03 1.84
C HIS A 364 3.61 -9.88 2.87
N GLN A 365 4.66 -9.05 2.95
CA GLN A 365 4.83 -7.84 3.76
C GLN A 365 5.78 -6.88 3.03
N GLY A 366 5.93 -5.65 3.53
CA GLY A 366 6.91 -4.70 3.00
C GLY A 366 6.49 -4.06 1.67
N ASP A 367 5.21 -3.74 1.55
CA ASP A 367 4.76 -2.81 0.49
C ASP A 367 5.28 -1.41 0.80
N GLU A 368 5.58 -0.63 -0.23
CA GLU A 368 6.33 0.62 -0.07
C GLU A 368 5.74 1.80 -0.85
N ILE A 369 5.98 3.00 -0.32
CA ILE A 369 5.94 4.27 -1.05
C ILE A 369 7.36 4.83 -1.10
N ASN A 370 7.78 5.20 -2.30
CA ASN A 370 9.12 5.65 -2.61
C ASN A 370 9.08 7.01 -3.32
N VAL A 371 10.18 7.76 -3.22
CA VAL A 371 10.44 8.96 -4.04
C VAL A 371 11.54 8.61 -5.01
N LEU A 372 11.26 8.79 -6.30
CA LEU A 372 12.18 8.46 -7.38
C LEU A 372 13.39 9.41 -7.38
N LYS A 373 14.58 8.85 -7.18
CA LYS A 373 15.88 9.54 -7.27
C LYS A 373 16.71 9.00 -8.44
N ALA A 374 17.40 9.90 -9.12
CA ALA A 374 18.31 9.58 -10.22
C ALA A 374 19.45 8.67 -9.74
N GLY A 375 19.69 7.54 -10.42
CA GLY A 375 20.78 6.62 -10.07
C GLY A 375 20.49 5.74 -8.86
N ALA A 376 19.29 5.84 -8.26
CA ALA A 376 18.95 5.12 -7.05
C ALA A 376 18.86 3.60 -7.27
N ASN A 377 19.16 2.86 -6.21
CA ASN A 377 18.92 1.43 -6.09
C ASN A 377 17.98 1.21 -4.90
N TYR A 378 16.73 0.78 -5.14
CA TYR A 378 15.72 0.55 -4.08
C TYR A 378 15.90 -0.77 -3.35
N GLY A 379 16.98 -1.49 -3.66
CA GLY A 379 17.50 -2.57 -2.84
C GLY A 379 16.89 -3.93 -3.06
N TRP A 380 15.75 -4.09 -3.73
CA TRP A 380 15.21 -5.42 -3.97
C TRP A 380 16.14 -6.29 -4.86
N PRO A 381 16.34 -7.59 -4.57
CA PRO A 381 15.91 -8.32 -3.36
C PRO A 381 16.91 -8.27 -2.21
N MET A 382 18.02 -7.53 -2.32
CA MET A 382 19.06 -7.39 -1.29
C MET A 382 18.55 -6.80 0.04
N LYS A 383 17.56 -5.91 -0.05
CA LYS A 383 16.88 -5.27 1.07
C LYS A 383 15.37 -5.32 0.84
N THR A 384 14.64 -5.49 1.92
CA THR A 384 13.18 -5.40 1.95
C THR A 384 12.76 -4.86 3.31
N THR A 385 11.74 -4.01 3.33
CA THR A 385 11.09 -3.58 4.59
C THR A 385 10.18 -4.66 5.21
N GLY A 386 9.96 -5.77 4.50
CA GLY A 386 9.17 -6.91 4.95
C GLY A 386 10.03 -8.15 5.21
N LYS A 387 9.52 -9.32 4.78
CA LYS A 387 10.22 -10.61 4.89
C LYS A 387 10.15 -11.35 3.56
N TYR A 388 11.19 -12.08 3.20
CA TYR A 388 11.11 -13.00 2.06
C TYR A 388 10.10 -14.11 2.32
N ARG A 389 9.47 -14.64 1.26
CA ARG A 389 8.52 -15.76 1.41
C ARG A 389 9.17 -17.01 2.01
N TYR A 390 10.48 -17.15 1.82
CA TYR A 390 11.26 -18.30 2.24
C TYR A 390 12.38 -17.84 3.17
N ALA A 391 12.43 -18.38 4.39
CA ALA A 391 13.37 -17.95 5.43
C ALA A 391 14.82 -18.29 5.08
N GLU A 392 15.04 -19.30 4.22
CA GLU A 392 16.34 -19.71 3.71
C GLU A 392 16.90 -18.79 2.61
N PHE A 393 16.09 -17.89 2.05
CA PHE A 393 16.59 -16.96 1.04
C PHE A 393 17.45 -15.88 1.70
N ALA A 394 18.74 -15.93 1.39
CA ALA A 394 19.74 -14.97 1.85
C ALA A 394 20.60 -14.55 0.64
N PRO A 395 20.31 -13.40 0.01
CA PRO A 395 21.05 -12.98 -1.17
C PRO A 395 22.49 -12.60 -0.77
N LYS A 396 23.47 -12.98 -1.59
CA LYS A 396 24.88 -12.64 -1.34
C LYS A 396 25.10 -11.15 -1.58
N GLU A 397 25.74 -10.49 -0.62
CA GLU A 397 26.09 -9.07 -0.73
C GLU A 397 26.84 -8.78 -2.03
N ILE A 398 26.46 -7.68 -2.68
CA ILE A 398 27.12 -7.15 -3.87
C ILE A 398 27.96 -5.95 -3.40
N PRO A 399 29.31 -6.07 -3.35
CA PRO A 399 30.17 -5.01 -2.84
C PRO A 399 29.97 -3.70 -3.60
N GLY A 400 29.96 -2.59 -2.86
CA GLY A 400 29.84 -1.24 -3.43
C GLY A 400 28.40 -0.79 -3.72
N ASN A 401 27.39 -1.63 -3.49
CA ASN A 401 26.00 -1.21 -3.61
C ASN A 401 25.56 -0.39 -2.40
N SER A 402 24.90 0.74 -2.66
CA SER A 402 24.15 1.52 -1.68
C SER A 402 22.66 1.44 -1.99
N TYR A 403 21.82 1.32 -0.95
CA TYR A 403 20.37 1.16 -1.11
C TYR A 403 19.62 2.40 -0.64
N THR A 404 18.52 2.72 -1.33
CA THR A 404 17.63 3.83 -1.03
C THR A 404 16.46 3.32 -0.21
N GLU A 405 16.30 3.87 1.00
CA GLU A 405 15.19 3.52 1.88
C GLU A 405 13.86 4.08 1.36
N PRO A 406 12.73 3.37 1.55
CA PRO A 406 11.42 3.88 1.23
C PRO A 406 11.00 4.99 2.19
N VAL A 407 10.09 5.85 1.70
CA VAL A 407 9.50 6.92 2.52
C VAL A 407 8.44 6.36 3.48
N TRP A 408 7.78 5.28 3.09
CA TRP A 408 6.80 4.59 3.92
C TRP A 408 6.75 3.11 3.57
N SER A 409 6.46 2.27 4.55
CA SER A 409 6.18 0.87 4.33
C SER A 409 4.99 0.40 5.17
N TRP A 410 4.30 -0.64 4.68
CA TRP A 410 3.25 -1.31 5.45
C TRP A 410 3.73 -2.67 5.98
N LEU A 411 3.52 -2.88 7.28
CA LEU A 411 3.81 -4.17 7.93
C LEU A 411 2.97 -5.32 7.34
N GLN A 412 1.72 -5.03 6.97
CA GLN A 412 0.82 -5.97 6.32
C GLN A 412 0.57 -5.50 4.88
N THR A 413 0.62 -6.40 3.92
CA THR A 413 0.44 -6.02 2.52
C THR A 413 -0.94 -5.40 2.26
N VAL A 414 -0.92 -4.20 1.68
CA VAL A 414 -2.08 -3.50 1.12
C VAL A 414 -2.17 -3.71 -0.40
N ALA A 415 -1.09 -4.22 -1.00
CA ALA A 415 -0.86 -4.37 -2.44
C ALA A 415 -1.13 -3.05 -3.19
N PRO A 416 -0.27 -2.03 -3.00
CA PRO A 416 -0.54 -0.67 -3.45
C PRO A 416 -0.40 -0.53 -4.97
N THR A 417 -1.36 0.15 -5.59
CA THR A 417 -1.48 0.28 -7.06
C THR A 417 -1.26 1.71 -7.53
N GLY A 418 -2.27 2.39 -8.05
CA GLY A 418 -2.16 3.79 -8.42
C GLY A 418 -1.92 4.67 -7.19
N VAL A 419 -0.88 5.49 -7.28
CA VAL A 419 -0.60 6.60 -6.36
C VAL A 419 -0.93 7.92 -7.06
N HIS A 420 -1.45 8.90 -6.34
CA HIS A 420 -1.81 10.21 -6.89
C HIS A 420 -1.60 11.32 -5.87
N VAL A 421 -0.92 12.40 -6.24
CA VAL A 421 -0.86 13.62 -5.41
C VAL A 421 -2.10 14.47 -5.70
N TYR A 422 -2.97 14.62 -4.70
CA TYR A 422 -4.23 15.35 -4.90
C TYR A 422 -4.02 16.87 -4.97
N TRP A 423 -4.66 17.48 -5.96
CA TRP A 423 -4.77 18.93 -6.12
C TRP A 423 -6.18 19.28 -6.64
N GLY A 424 -7.01 19.84 -5.77
CA GLY A 424 -8.35 20.25 -6.11
C GLY A 424 -9.05 21.06 -5.02
N THR A 425 -10.23 21.56 -5.34
CA THR A 425 -11.03 22.38 -4.44
C THR A 425 -12.09 21.57 -3.70
N GLU A 426 -12.60 20.47 -4.30
CA GLU A 426 -13.63 19.61 -3.71
C GLU A 426 -13.17 18.99 -2.38
N PHE A 427 -11.88 18.65 -2.29
CA PHE A 427 -11.20 18.19 -1.07
C PHE A 427 -10.02 19.10 -0.72
N ALA A 428 -10.24 20.41 -0.56
CA ALA A 428 -9.16 21.38 -0.36
C ALA A 428 -8.18 21.01 0.78
N ALA A 429 -8.67 20.40 1.85
CA ALA A 429 -7.85 19.93 2.98
C ALA A 429 -6.95 18.72 2.66
N TRP A 430 -7.12 18.10 1.49
CA TRP A 430 -6.33 16.97 1.01
C TRP A 430 -5.27 17.40 -0.01
N ASN A 431 -5.18 18.69 -0.34
CA ASN A 431 -4.17 19.18 -1.26
C ASN A 431 -2.77 18.78 -0.78
N ARG A 432 -1.97 18.26 -1.72
CA ARG A 432 -0.63 17.69 -1.49
C ARG A 432 -0.58 16.39 -0.71
N ASN A 433 -1.71 15.76 -0.39
CA ASN A 433 -1.69 14.42 0.16
C ASN A 433 -1.49 13.40 -0.96
N LEU A 434 -0.86 12.27 -0.62
CA LEU A 434 -0.83 11.10 -1.50
C LEU A 434 -2.09 10.27 -1.26
N LEU A 435 -2.76 9.91 -2.33
CA LEU A 435 -3.83 8.93 -2.34
C LEU A 435 -3.32 7.64 -2.99
N VAL A 436 -3.48 6.51 -2.32
CA VAL A 436 -2.93 5.22 -2.75
C VAL A 436 -4.03 4.18 -2.76
N GLY A 437 -4.30 3.59 -3.93
CA GLY A 437 -5.21 2.44 -4.03
C GLY A 437 -4.53 1.15 -3.57
N GLY A 438 -5.28 0.20 -3.02
CA GLY A 438 -4.75 -1.12 -2.63
C GLY A 438 -5.66 -2.28 -3.01
N LEU A 439 -5.05 -3.39 -3.42
CA LEU A 439 -5.75 -4.58 -3.90
C LEU A 439 -6.07 -5.60 -2.81
N SER A 440 -5.18 -5.82 -1.84
CA SER A 440 -5.21 -7.02 -0.99
C SER A 440 -6.54 -7.21 -0.25
N LYS A 441 -6.92 -6.24 0.59
CA LYS A 441 -8.21 -6.20 1.32
C LYS A 441 -9.21 -5.20 0.75
N GLY A 442 -8.86 -4.55 -0.36
CA GLY A 442 -9.52 -3.34 -0.82
C GLY A 442 -9.26 -2.16 0.13
N SER A 443 -8.59 -1.13 -0.36
CA SER A 443 -8.28 0.05 0.43
C SER A 443 -8.03 1.28 -0.44
N VAL A 444 -8.29 2.46 0.12
CA VAL A 444 -7.76 3.73 -0.35
C VAL A 444 -7.08 4.39 0.84
N TRP A 445 -5.80 4.69 0.72
CA TRP A 445 -5.04 5.35 1.77
C TRP A 445 -4.84 6.81 1.42
N ARG A 446 -5.01 7.70 2.41
CA ARG A 446 -4.59 9.10 2.34
C ARG A 446 -3.40 9.31 3.26
N LEU A 447 -2.27 9.69 2.69
CA LEU A 447 -1.03 9.98 3.41
C LEU A 447 -0.79 11.49 3.37
N VAL A 448 -0.72 12.11 4.54
CA VAL A 448 -0.30 13.51 4.68
C VAL A 448 1.21 13.56 4.61
N ILE A 449 1.75 14.26 3.63
CA ILE A 449 3.20 14.38 3.41
C ILE A 449 3.70 15.79 3.71
N GLU A 450 4.89 15.87 4.28
CA GLU A 450 5.66 17.10 4.46
C GLU A 450 7.09 16.82 3.96
N GLY A 451 7.46 17.42 2.84
CA GLY A 451 8.71 17.05 2.15
C GLY A 451 8.67 15.60 1.67
N GLU A 452 9.65 14.79 2.08
CA GLU A 452 9.72 13.35 1.83
C GLU A 452 9.33 12.53 3.07
N THR A 453 8.50 13.08 3.97
CA THR A 453 8.09 12.42 5.20
C THR A 453 6.59 12.27 5.27
N VAL A 454 6.11 11.06 5.59
CA VAL A 454 4.69 10.80 5.91
C VAL A 454 4.43 11.19 7.36
N LYS A 455 3.56 12.18 7.56
CA LYS A 455 3.19 12.70 8.89
C LYS A 455 2.01 11.96 9.50
N SER A 456 1.12 11.45 8.65
CA SER A 456 0.01 10.59 9.06
C SER A 456 -0.50 9.80 7.86
N ALA A 457 -1.01 8.60 8.12
CA ALA A 457 -1.68 7.77 7.14
C ALA A 457 -3.06 7.38 7.68
N GLU A 458 -4.09 7.52 6.86
CA GLU A 458 -5.44 7.04 7.17
C GLU A 458 -5.97 6.18 6.04
N GLU A 459 -6.79 5.20 6.39
CA GLU A 459 -7.52 4.39 5.43
C GLU A 459 -8.94 4.97 5.27
N LEU A 460 -9.32 5.26 4.04
CA LEU A 460 -10.63 5.76 3.66
C LEU A 460 -11.57 4.61 3.30
N PHE A 461 -12.88 4.83 3.45
CA PHE A 461 -13.94 3.88 3.05
C PHE A 461 -13.82 2.50 3.69
N THR A 462 -13.47 2.43 4.97
CA THR A 462 -13.24 1.15 5.67
C THR A 462 -14.50 0.28 5.80
N ASP A 463 -15.68 0.90 5.67
CA ASP A 463 -17.02 0.31 5.69
C ASP A 463 -17.50 -0.14 4.30
N ASP A 464 -16.86 0.34 3.23
CA ASP A 464 -17.17 -0.01 1.83
C ASP A 464 -15.85 -0.28 1.07
N ARG A 465 -15.20 -1.39 1.42
CA ARG A 465 -13.92 -1.79 0.82
C ARG A 465 -14.14 -2.38 -0.58
N VAL A 466 -13.35 -1.90 -1.54
CA VAL A 466 -13.26 -2.43 -2.90
C VAL A 466 -11.80 -2.50 -3.31
N ARG A 467 -11.38 -3.51 -4.09
CA ARG A 467 -10.03 -3.57 -4.64
C ARG A 467 -9.79 -2.38 -5.55
N ILE A 468 -8.89 -1.46 -5.20
CA ILE A 468 -8.64 -0.25 -5.98
C ILE A 468 -7.37 -0.42 -6.82
N ARG A 469 -7.49 -0.14 -8.11
CA ARG A 469 -6.44 -0.26 -9.13
C ARG A 469 -5.80 1.09 -9.47
N LYS A 470 -6.60 2.15 -9.60
CA LYS A 470 -6.09 3.48 -9.95
C LYS A 470 -6.80 4.51 -9.09
N VAL A 471 -6.05 5.53 -8.68
CA VAL A 471 -6.56 6.79 -8.15
C VAL A 471 -6.10 7.87 -9.11
N ILE A 472 -6.99 8.76 -9.53
CA ILE A 472 -6.67 9.83 -10.47
C ILE A 472 -7.59 11.04 -10.26
N GLN A 473 -7.14 12.22 -10.63
CA GLN A 473 -7.99 13.42 -10.71
C GLN A 473 -8.30 13.79 -12.17
N SER A 474 -9.51 14.30 -12.42
CA SER A 474 -9.83 14.98 -13.68
C SER A 474 -9.03 16.30 -13.79
N PRO A 475 -8.96 16.93 -14.97
CA PRO A 475 -8.25 18.21 -15.10
C PRO A 475 -8.82 19.33 -14.19
N SER A 476 -10.10 19.27 -13.79
CA SER A 476 -10.75 20.16 -12.82
C SER A 476 -10.59 19.74 -11.35
N GLY A 477 -9.86 18.66 -11.07
CA GLY A 477 -9.55 18.22 -9.70
C GLY A 477 -10.63 17.34 -9.04
N LYS A 478 -11.59 16.81 -9.82
CA LYS A 478 -12.54 15.79 -9.32
C LYS A 478 -11.81 14.46 -9.17
N LEU A 479 -12.03 13.76 -8.07
CA LEU A 479 -11.34 12.51 -7.74
C LEU A 479 -12.09 11.29 -8.27
N TYR A 480 -11.36 10.36 -8.91
CA TYR A 480 -11.88 9.11 -9.44
C TYR A 480 -11.02 7.91 -9.01
N LEU A 481 -11.67 6.77 -8.87
CA LEU A 481 -11.08 5.47 -8.60
C LEU A 481 -11.46 4.47 -9.69
N LEU A 482 -10.54 3.57 -10.04
CA LEU A 482 -10.84 2.35 -10.78
C LEU A 482 -10.79 1.15 -9.84
N SER A 483 -11.78 0.26 -9.92
CA SER A 483 -11.75 -1.01 -9.17
C SER A 483 -11.17 -2.18 -9.98
N ASP A 484 -10.48 -3.10 -9.31
CA ASP A 484 -9.80 -4.27 -9.90
C ASP A 484 -10.68 -5.53 -9.84
N GLU A 485 -11.88 -5.48 -10.42
CA GLU A 485 -12.87 -6.55 -10.36
C GLU A 485 -13.28 -7.03 -11.75
N VAL A 486 -13.84 -8.26 -11.84
CA VAL A 486 -14.41 -8.78 -13.10
C VAL A 486 -15.54 -7.87 -13.59
N ASN A 487 -16.37 -7.38 -12.66
CA ASN A 487 -17.30 -6.28 -12.87
C ASN A 487 -16.73 -4.99 -12.27
N GLY A 488 -15.63 -4.53 -12.87
CA GLY A 488 -14.90 -3.34 -12.48
C GLY A 488 -15.71 -2.07 -12.71
N LYS A 489 -15.35 -1.02 -11.96
CA LYS A 489 -16.08 0.24 -11.90
C LYS A 489 -15.15 1.43 -12.06
N LEU A 490 -15.65 2.47 -12.71
CA LEU A 490 -15.19 3.83 -12.53
C LEU A 490 -16.06 4.48 -11.45
N ILE A 491 -15.41 4.92 -10.38
CA ILE A 491 -16.06 5.46 -9.18
C ILE A 491 -15.61 6.91 -9.03
N ARG A 492 -16.55 7.84 -8.92
CA ARG A 492 -16.25 9.22 -8.50
C ARG A 492 -16.25 9.28 -6.98
N VAL A 493 -15.28 9.98 -6.41
CA VAL A 493 -15.27 10.32 -4.98
C VAL A 493 -15.77 11.76 -4.84
N LYS A 494 -16.88 11.93 -4.14
CA LYS A 494 -17.55 13.20 -3.90
C LYS A 494 -17.38 13.65 -2.46
N ASN A 495 -17.25 14.94 -2.25
CA ASN A 495 -17.37 15.49 -0.90
C ASN A 495 -18.88 15.55 -0.56
N GLY A 496 -19.31 14.75 0.42
CA GLY A 496 -20.70 14.68 0.88
C GLY A 496 -21.20 15.93 1.58
N GLY A 497 -20.33 16.92 1.83
CA GLY A 497 -20.63 18.08 2.65
C GLY A 497 -20.69 17.74 4.14
N VAL A 498 -20.95 18.75 4.97
CA VAL A 498 -21.27 18.62 6.40
C VAL A 498 -22.79 18.62 6.56
#